data_AF-A0A5E7SKR3-F1
#
_entry.id   AF-A0A5E7SKR3-F1
#
_cell.length_a   1.000
_cell.length_b   1.000
_cell.length_c   1.000
_cell.angle_alpha   90.00
_cell.angle_beta   90.00
_cell.angle_gamma   90.00
#
_symmetry.space_group_name_H-M   'P 1'
#
loop_
_entity.id
_entity.type
_entity.pdbx_description
1 polymer ?
#
loop_
_entity_poly.entity_id
_entity_poly.type
_entity_poly.pdbx_seq_one_letter_code
_entity_poly.pdbx_strand_id
1 'polypeptide(L)'
;MNSKLVDAIEELPAETIKGTITHRGTGTEHSFNATFIYRDERQGSLYFHGVMDDREQIMLQLSESQEPSGTINLPDSRVLYLVYRRKFRDTTHWDVFASLSGSILLQRQPENAINGRLHFTTEKNDGNDYVIDVVFALSA
;
A
#
# COMPACT_ATOMS: atom_id res chain seq x y z
N MET A 1 12.53 -27.42 11.91
CA MET A 1 13.37 -26.36 11.30
C MET A 1 12.47 -25.17 11.02
N ASN A 2 12.80 -24.02 11.63
CA ASN A 2 12.25 -22.66 11.48
C ASN A 2 10.70 -22.52 11.57
N SER A 3 10.07 -22.38 12.74
CA SER A 3 10.12 -21.25 13.69
C SER A 3 10.03 -19.87 13.02
N LYS A 4 8.84 -19.27 13.12
CA LYS A 4 8.58 -17.82 13.22
C LYS A 4 9.05 -16.96 12.04
N LEU A 5 8.20 -16.85 11.02
CA LEU A 5 8.14 -15.71 10.09
C LEU A 5 6.68 -15.52 9.61
N VAL A 6 5.74 -15.68 10.54
CA VAL A 6 4.53 -14.88 10.47
C VAL A 6 4.84 -13.74 11.41
N ASP A 7 5.52 -12.70 10.89
CA ASP A 7 5.53 -11.42 11.57
C ASP A 7 4.05 -11.11 11.79
N ALA A 8 3.62 -11.18 13.05
CA ALA A 8 2.32 -10.65 13.42
C ALA A 8 2.31 -9.24 12.84
N ILE A 9 1.39 -8.99 11.90
CA ILE A 9 1.03 -7.63 11.56
C ILE A 9 0.65 -7.04 12.92
N GLU A 10 1.53 -6.21 13.46
CA GLU A 10 1.36 -5.54 14.73
C GLU A 10 -0.09 -5.05 14.78
N GLU A 11 -0.83 -5.31 15.86
CA GLU A 11 -2.25 -4.93 15.95
C GLU A 11 -2.39 -3.44 15.61
N LEU A 12 -2.77 -3.18 14.37
CA LEU A 12 -3.02 -1.84 13.88
C LEU A 12 -4.40 -1.45 14.40
N PRO A 13 -4.58 -0.19 14.84
CA PRO A 13 -5.92 0.36 14.89
C PRO A 13 -6.58 0.14 13.52
N ALA A 14 -7.86 -0.27 13.52
CA ALA A 14 -8.61 -0.36 12.28
C ALA A 14 -8.48 0.94 11.48
N GLU A 15 -8.45 0.84 10.15
CA GLU A 15 -8.35 2.00 9.24
C GLU A 15 -6.99 2.71 9.28
N THR A 16 -5.90 1.95 9.47
CA THR A 16 -4.53 2.48 9.48
C THR A 16 -3.67 1.91 8.37
N ILE A 17 -2.88 2.76 7.70
CA ILE A 17 -1.72 2.37 6.88
C ILE A 17 -0.49 3.02 7.50
N LYS A 18 0.49 2.23 7.92
CA LYS A 18 1.73 2.75 8.51
C LYS A 18 2.98 2.02 8.03
N GLY A 19 4.09 2.72 7.96
CA GLY A 19 5.39 2.14 7.63
C GLY A 19 6.37 3.19 7.12
N THR A 20 7.18 2.82 6.15
CA THR A 20 8.28 3.66 5.65
C THR A 20 8.22 3.85 4.14
N ILE A 21 8.70 5.03 3.72
CA ILE A 21 8.92 5.41 2.33
C ILE A 21 10.39 5.77 2.21
N THR A 22 11.13 5.06 1.37
CA THR A 22 12.56 5.27 1.19
C THR A 22 12.83 5.73 -0.23
N HIS A 23 13.37 6.93 -0.41
CA HIS A 23 13.83 7.41 -1.70
C HIS A 23 15.11 6.68 -2.11
N ARG A 24 15.10 5.96 -3.23
CA ARG A 24 16.19 5.05 -3.62
C ARG A 24 17.47 5.78 -4.01
N GLY A 25 17.36 6.93 -4.66
CA GLY A 25 18.51 7.70 -5.11
C GLY A 25 19.32 8.33 -3.96
N THR A 26 18.66 8.68 -2.85
CA THR A 26 19.31 9.36 -1.71
C THR A 26 19.40 8.51 -0.46
N GLY A 27 18.66 7.39 -0.40
CA GLY A 27 18.49 6.59 0.81
C GLY A 27 17.68 7.30 1.91
N THR A 28 17.09 8.46 1.62
CA THR A 28 16.30 9.21 2.60
C THR A 28 15.01 8.46 2.90
N GLU A 29 14.77 8.20 4.17
CA GLU A 29 13.59 7.51 4.66
C GLU A 29 12.73 8.47 5.49
N HIS A 30 11.42 8.33 5.35
CA HIS A 30 10.45 8.95 6.25
C HIS A 30 9.29 8.01 6.54
N SER A 31 8.62 8.23 7.67
CA SER A 31 7.46 7.45 8.07
C SER A 31 6.22 7.85 7.28
N PHE A 32 5.44 6.87 6.84
CA PHE A 32 4.08 7.06 6.36
C PHE A 32 3.12 6.63 7.47
N ASN A 33 2.16 7.48 7.81
CA ASN A 33 1.13 7.14 8.80
C ASN A 33 -0.21 7.79 8.40
N ALA A 34 -1.08 7.00 7.78
CA ALA A 34 -2.45 7.38 7.49
C ALA A 34 -3.37 6.71 8.51
N THR A 35 -4.12 7.52 9.27
CA THR A 35 -5.14 7.06 10.23
C THR A 35 -6.56 7.15 9.66
N PHE A 36 -6.66 7.38 8.36
CA PHE A 36 -7.91 7.38 7.61
C PHE A 36 -7.68 6.62 6.31
N ILE A 37 -8.50 5.60 6.09
CA ILE A 37 -8.51 4.81 4.86
C ILE A 37 -9.89 4.91 4.23
N TYR A 38 -9.92 5.23 2.94
CA TYR A 38 -11.10 5.01 2.13
C TYR A 38 -11.03 3.62 1.52
N ARG A 39 -12.08 2.83 1.69
CA ARG A 39 -12.28 1.49 1.08
C ARG A 39 -13.56 1.51 0.25
N ASP A 40 -13.54 0.85 -0.91
CA ASP A 40 -14.69 0.70 -1.79
C ASP A 40 -14.62 -0.60 -2.58
N GLU A 41 -15.78 -1.19 -2.89
CA GLU A 41 -15.92 -2.39 -3.73
C GLU A 41 -16.52 -2.03 -5.09
N ARG A 42 -15.76 -1.28 -5.90
CA ARG A 42 -16.23 -0.74 -7.18
C ARG A 42 -16.35 -1.83 -8.22
N GLN A 43 -17.58 -2.11 -8.68
CA GLN A 43 -17.84 -3.04 -9.78
C GLN A 43 -17.21 -4.44 -9.58
N GLY A 44 -17.14 -4.89 -8.32
CA GLY A 44 -16.53 -6.17 -7.97
C GLY A 44 -15.01 -6.15 -7.80
N SER A 45 -14.35 -4.99 -7.84
CA SER A 45 -12.93 -4.80 -7.50
C SER A 45 -12.76 -4.28 -6.07
N LEU A 46 -11.72 -4.72 -5.35
CA LEU A 46 -11.35 -4.09 -4.07
C LEU A 46 -10.51 -2.86 -4.35
N TYR A 47 -10.91 -1.71 -3.82
CA TYR A 47 -10.13 -0.47 -3.86
C TYR A 47 -9.95 0.06 -2.44
N PHE A 48 -8.73 0.50 -2.11
CA PHE A 48 -8.52 1.33 -0.94
C PHE A 48 -7.37 2.31 -1.11
N HIS A 49 -7.40 3.38 -0.31
CA HIS A 49 -6.26 4.28 -0.18
C HIS A 49 -6.15 4.90 1.21
N GLY A 50 -4.92 5.15 1.65
CA GLY A 50 -4.62 5.97 2.81
C GLY A 50 -3.99 7.29 2.38
N VAL A 51 -4.37 8.39 3.04
CA VAL A 51 -3.82 9.73 2.82
C VAL A 51 -3.06 10.17 4.07
N MET A 52 -1.83 10.62 3.90
CA MET A 52 -1.06 11.33 4.91
C MET A 52 -1.11 12.83 4.56
N ASP A 53 -1.47 13.65 5.56
CA ASP A 53 -1.29 15.11 5.61
C ASP A 53 -1.61 15.90 4.31
N ASP A 54 -2.58 15.43 3.51
CA ASP A 54 -2.95 15.94 2.19
C ASP A 54 -1.81 15.99 1.14
N ARG A 55 -0.66 15.38 1.44
CA ARG A 55 0.57 15.46 0.62
C ARG A 55 1.04 14.13 0.10
N GLU A 56 0.70 13.03 0.77
CA GLU A 56 1.13 11.70 0.36
C GLU A 56 -0.05 10.73 0.39
N GLN A 57 -0.07 9.79 -0.56
CA GLN A 57 -1.14 8.81 -0.68
C GLN A 57 -0.59 7.47 -1.15
N ILE A 58 -1.09 6.38 -0.58
CA ILE A 58 -0.87 5.02 -1.09
C ILE A 58 -2.22 4.45 -1.49
N MET A 59 -2.31 3.90 -2.70
CA MET A 59 -3.57 3.40 -3.27
C MET A 59 -3.37 2.00 -3.84
N LEU A 60 -4.32 1.10 -3.57
CA LEU A 60 -4.38 -0.23 -4.17
C LEU A 60 -5.76 -0.44 -4.80
N GLN A 61 -5.78 -1.06 -5.99
CA GLN A 61 -6.95 -1.65 -6.60
C GLN A 61 -6.62 -3.06 -7.08
N LEU A 62 -7.38 -4.04 -6.58
CA LEU A 62 -7.35 -5.43 -7.02
C LEU A 62 -8.54 -5.70 -7.96
N SER A 63 -8.36 -6.61 -8.91
CA SER A 63 -9.39 -6.95 -9.90
C SER A 63 -10.66 -7.51 -9.26
N GLU A 64 -10.51 -8.26 -8.17
CA GLU A 64 -11.62 -8.90 -7.47
C GLU A 64 -11.73 -8.41 -6.01
N SER A 65 -12.95 -8.12 -5.54
CA SER A 65 -13.18 -7.64 -4.18
C SER A 65 -12.96 -8.71 -3.13
N GLN A 66 -13.04 -9.97 -3.56
CA GLN A 66 -12.91 -11.18 -2.75
C GLN A 66 -11.57 -11.92 -2.97
N GLU A 67 -10.52 -11.23 -3.47
CA GLU A 67 -9.17 -11.80 -3.57
C GLU A 67 -8.76 -12.52 -2.28
N PRO A 68 -8.39 -13.81 -2.32
CA PRO A 68 -8.15 -14.61 -1.12
C PRO A 68 -6.90 -14.13 -0.35
N SER A 69 -6.79 -14.55 0.91
CA SER A 69 -5.56 -14.38 1.67
C SER A 69 -4.38 -15.03 0.96
N GLY A 70 -3.22 -14.37 0.97
CA GLY A 70 -2.02 -14.85 0.32
C GLY A 70 -1.09 -13.72 -0.11
N THR A 71 -0.05 -14.09 -0.85
CA THR A 71 0.93 -13.16 -1.39
C THR A 71 0.74 -13.02 -2.89
N ILE A 72 0.67 -11.77 -3.37
CA ILE A 72 0.66 -11.40 -4.79
C ILE A 72 2.01 -10.77 -5.09
N ASN A 73 2.78 -11.33 -6.03
CA ASN A 73 4.08 -10.78 -6.44
C ASN A 73 3.89 -9.91 -7.68
N LEU A 74 4.51 -8.73 -7.72
CA LEU A 74 4.35 -7.76 -8.80
C LEU A 74 5.38 -7.98 -9.92
N PRO A 75 5.00 -7.77 -11.19
CA PRO A 75 3.67 -7.41 -11.66
C PRO A 75 2.73 -8.63 -11.71
N ASP A 76 1.45 -8.42 -11.40
CA ASP A 76 0.39 -9.45 -11.46
C ASP A 76 -0.89 -8.83 -12.03
N SER A 77 -1.59 -9.54 -12.92
CA SER A 77 -2.82 -9.05 -13.56
C SER A 77 -3.97 -8.82 -12.57
N ARG A 78 -3.90 -9.40 -11.38
CA ARG A 78 -4.86 -9.16 -10.30
C ARG A 78 -4.72 -7.76 -9.69
N VAL A 79 -3.58 -7.09 -9.92
CA VAL A 79 -3.33 -5.74 -9.41
C VAL A 79 -3.59 -4.75 -10.53
N LEU A 80 -4.78 -4.13 -10.50
CA LEU A 80 -5.17 -3.13 -11.50
C LEU A 80 -4.46 -1.80 -11.27
N TYR A 81 -4.17 -1.48 -10.01
CA TYR A 81 -3.54 -0.22 -9.64
C TYR A 81 -2.81 -0.38 -8.30
N LEU A 82 -1.52 -0.07 -8.24
CA LEU A 82 -0.80 0.11 -6.98
C LEU A 82 0.17 1.27 -7.15
N VAL A 83 -0.04 2.35 -6.41
CA VAL A 83 0.76 3.57 -6.56
C VAL A 83 1.05 4.23 -5.21
N TYR A 84 2.19 4.90 -5.17
CA TYR A 84 2.48 5.98 -4.23
C TYR A 84 2.30 7.31 -4.96
N ARG A 85 1.60 8.26 -4.33
CA ARG A 85 1.47 9.63 -4.85
C ARG A 85 2.04 10.61 -3.86
N ARG A 86 2.66 11.66 -4.37
CA ARG A 86 3.23 12.74 -3.57
C ARG A 86 2.99 14.09 -4.23
N LYS A 87 2.61 15.09 -3.44
CA LYS A 87 2.70 16.50 -3.85
C LYS A 87 4.10 17.01 -3.52
N PHE A 88 4.84 17.45 -4.53
CA PHE A 88 6.06 18.20 -4.29
C PHE A 88 5.72 19.69 -4.19
N ARG A 89 6.25 20.33 -3.13
CA ARG A 89 6.04 21.76 -2.82
C ARG A 89 4.54 22.08 -2.58
N ASP A 90 4.19 23.34 -2.41
CA ASP A 90 2.80 23.79 -2.25
C ASP A 90 2.05 23.83 -3.60
N THR A 91 2.14 22.74 -4.38
CA THR A 91 1.43 22.59 -5.66
C THR A 91 0.16 21.78 -5.47
N THR A 92 -0.80 21.93 -6.39
CA THR A 92 -1.99 21.07 -6.46
C THR A 92 -1.77 19.81 -7.28
N HIS A 93 -0.57 19.64 -7.86
CA HIS A 93 -0.24 18.50 -8.72
C HIS A 93 0.23 17.32 -7.88
N TRP A 94 -0.28 16.14 -8.23
CA TRP A 94 0.16 14.87 -7.64
C TRP A 94 1.08 14.17 -8.62
N ASP A 95 2.33 13.98 -8.21
CA ASP A 95 3.21 13.06 -8.89
C ASP A 95 2.79 11.63 -8.52
N VAL A 96 2.76 10.77 -9.54
CA VAL A 96 2.33 9.37 -9.43
C VAL A 96 3.53 8.48 -9.66
N PHE A 97 3.76 7.55 -8.72
CA PHE A 97 4.81 6.56 -8.74
C PHE A 97 4.17 5.18 -8.73
N ALA A 98 4.00 4.58 -9.91
CA ALA A 98 3.37 3.26 -10.05
C ALA A 98 4.30 2.15 -9.56
N SER A 99 3.73 1.06 -9.04
CA SER A 99 4.53 -0.09 -8.60
C SER A 99 5.21 -0.79 -9.79
N LEU A 100 6.51 -1.06 -9.66
CA LEU A 100 7.31 -1.78 -10.64
C LEU A 100 7.52 -3.25 -10.25
N SER A 101 7.88 -3.52 -8.99
CA SER A 101 8.11 -4.86 -8.46
C SER A 101 7.93 -4.90 -6.95
N GLY A 102 7.71 -6.09 -6.38
CA GLY A 102 7.47 -6.24 -4.95
C GLY A 102 6.38 -7.27 -4.66
N SER A 103 5.72 -7.13 -3.52
CA SER A 103 4.64 -8.00 -3.10
C SER A 103 3.56 -7.30 -2.27
N ILE A 104 2.37 -7.88 -2.34
CA ILE A 104 1.21 -7.56 -1.52
C ILE A 104 0.90 -8.81 -0.69
N LEU A 105 0.84 -8.66 0.63
CA LEU A 105 0.32 -9.69 1.53
C LEU A 105 -1.11 -9.31 1.93
N LEU A 106 -2.06 -10.22 1.70
CA LEU A 106 -3.45 -10.10 2.12
C LEU A 106 -3.77 -11.14 3.20
N GLN A 107 -4.41 -10.69 4.28
CA GLN A 107 -4.90 -11.53 5.37
C GLN A 107 -6.35 -11.14 5.68
N ARG A 108 -7.30 -11.82 5.05
CA ARG A 108 -8.72 -11.66 5.35
C ARG A 108 -9.04 -12.15 6.76
N GLN A 109 -9.90 -11.39 7.42
CA GLN A 109 -10.45 -11.64 8.73
C GLN A 109 -11.97 -11.83 8.62
N PRO A 110 -12.67 -12.26 9.69
CA PRO A 110 -14.12 -12.22 9.74
C PRO A 110 -14.68 -10.84 9.36
N GLU A 111 -15.95 -10.81 8.96
CA GLU A 111 -16.66 -9.58 8.59
C GLU A 111 -16.02 -8.81 7.41
N ASN A 112 -15.23 -9.47 6.56
CA ASN A 112 -14.57 -8.86 5.38
C ASN A 112 -13.48 -7.82 5.73
N ALA A 113 -13.03 -7.76 6.99
CA ALA A 113 -11.84 -6.99 7.36
C ALA A 113 -10.57 -7.60 6.73
N ILE A 114 -9.57 -6.76 6.46
CA ILE A 114 -8.34 -7.18 5.76
C ILE A 114 -7.13 -6.53 6.41
N ASN A 115 -6.21 -7.34 6.91
CA ASN A 115 -4.89 -6.88 7.28
C ASN A 115 -3.91 -7.25 6.18
N GLY A 116 -2.82 -6.50 6.05
CA GLY A 116 -1.83 -6.81 5.04
C GLY A 116 -0.57 -5.98 5.10
N ARG A 117 0.27 -6.20 4.10
CA ARG A 117 1.52 -5.45 3.87
C ARG A 117 1.67 -5.16 2.40
N LEU A 118 2.09 -3.94 2.08
CA LEU A 118 2.53 -3.53 0.76
C LEU A 118 4.04 -3.33 0.85
N HIS A 119 4.81 -4.11 0.10
CA HIS A 119 6.25 -3.95 -0.02
C HIS A 119 6.62 -3.87 -1.50
N PHE A 120 6.88 -2.67 -2.02
CA PHE A 120 7.12 -2.51 -3.46
C PHE A 120 8.08 -1.38 -3.79
N THR A 121 8.72 -1.52 -4.94
CA THR A 121 9.50 -0.47 -5.59
C THR A 121 8.63 0.22 -6.63
N THR A 122 8.80 1.53 -6.79
CA THR A 122 8.08 2.29 -7.81
C THR A 122 8.88 2.39 -9.10
N GLU A 123 8.17 2.66 -10.19
CA GLU A 123 8.74 3.23 -11.40
C GLU A 123 9.42 4.57 -11.09
N LYS A 124 10.39 4.92 -11.93
CA LYS A 124 11.08 6.20 -11.85
C LYS A 124 10.24 7.28 -12.53
N ASN A 125 9.99 8.38 -11.83
CA ASN A 125 9.33 9.57 -12.35
C ASN A 125 10.17 10.81 -11.99
N ASP A 126 10.55 11.59 -13.00
CA ASP A 126 11.45 12.76 -12.89
C ASP A 126 12.72 12.49 -12.06
N GLY A 127 13.30 11.30 -12.25
CA GLY A 127 14.53 10.88 -11.57
C GLY A 127 14.32 10.34 -10.15
N ASN A 128 13.11 10.40 -9.60
CA ASN A 128 12.77 9.90 -8.27
C ASN A 128 12.13 8.52 -8.36
N ASP A 129 12.52 7.61 -7.46
CA ASP A 129 11.92 6.30 -7.28
C ASP A 129 12.02 5.88 -5.81
N TYR A 130 11.04 5.09 -5.36
CA TYR A 130 10.86 4.80 -3.94
C TYR A 130 10.77 3.30 -3.67
N VAL A 131 11.16 2.90 -2.46
CA VAL A 131 10.75 1.65 -1.81
C VAL A 131 9.65 2.02 -0.82
N ILE A 132 8.52 1.33 -0.91
CA ILE A 132 7.37 1.48 -0.04
C ILE A 132 7.28 0.21 0.80
N ASP A 133 7.24 0.36 2.12
CA ASP A 133 7.08 -0.75 3.03
C ASP A 133 6.09 -0.38 4.13
N VAL A 134 4.83 -0.73 3.93
CA VAL A 134 3.73 -0.36 4.83
C VAL A 134 2.87 -1.56 5.18
N VAL A 135 2.40 -1.59 6.41
CA VAL A 135 1.34 -2.49 6.87
C VAL A 135 0.02 -1.74 6.87
N PHE A 136 -1.09 -2.46 6.66
CA PHE A 136 -2.42 -1.88 6.68
C PHE A 136 -3.42 -2.78 7.40
N ALA A 137 -4.47 -2.16 7.94
CA ALA A 137 -5.65 -2.81 8.49
C ALA A 137 -6.91 -2.09 8.00
N LEU A 138 -7.76 -2.83 7.29
CA LEU A 138 -9.03 -2.37 6.74
C LEU A 138 -10.17 -2.93 7.59
N SER A 139 -11.06 -2.06 8.04
CA SER A 139 -12.40 -2.43 8.49
C SER A 139 -13.23 -2.98 7.32
N ALA A 140 -14.33 -3.65 7.66
CA ALA A 140 -15.34 -4.15 6.74
C ALA A 140 -15.91 -3.05 5.83
#